data_AF-A0AB35CCE3-F1
#
_entry.id   AF-A0AB35CCE3-F1
#
_cell.length_a   1.000
_cell.length_b   1.000
_cell.length_c   1.000
_cell.angle_alpha   90.00
_cell.angle_beta   90.00
_cell.angle_gamma   90.00
#
_symmetry.space_group_name_H-M   'P 1'
#
loop_
_entity.id
_entity.type
_entity.pdbx_description
1 polymer ?
#
loop_
_entity_poly.entity_id
_entity_poly.type
_entity_poly.pdbx_seq_one_letter_code
_entity_poly.pdbx_strand_id
1 'polypeptide(L)'
;GKALLSLHATDGTIIRYYYWFSNFLVYGGAGSGKTKSIGKPLMEQYIRSGFAGFIYDFKDFDYTRTAYNLIRKHGYPHEFYYVNFTDMNRTYRFNPLDRRNIKDRTMLMQLMEDVLGALMPPTSKQDEWYTGALGILNGVAYRLWDEFPECCTLPHIVNFVMKADTGQLQE
;
A
#
# COMPACT_ATOMS: atom_id res chain seq x y z
N GLY A 1 -12.59 17.21 -27.02
CA GLY A 1 -12.20 17.56 -25.64
C GLY A 1 -10.69 17.56 -25.52
N LYS A 2 -10.11 18.40 -24.67
CA LYS A 2 -8.65 18.42 -24.42
C LYS A 2 -8.24 17.06 -23.84
N ALA A 3 -7.28 16.37 -24.46
CA ALA A 3 -6.74 15.14 -23.90
C ALA A 3 -6.06 15.45 -22.56
N LEU A 4 -6.29 14.58 -21.58
CA LEU A 4 -5.85 14.80 -20.20
C LEU A 4 -4.47 14.18 -19.96
N LEU A 5 -4.19 13.04 -20.61
CA LEU A 5 -2.86 12.46 -20.71
C LEU A 5 -2.55 12.13 -22.17
N SER A 6 -1.29 12.29 -22.56
CA SER A 6 -0.82 11.95 -23.91
C SER A 6 0.52 11.24 -23.87
N LEU A 7 0.65 10.18 -24.65
CA LEU A 7 1.90 9.48 -24.90
C LEU A 7 2.31 9.68 -26.35
N HIS A 8 3.58 10.02 -26.56
CA HIS A 8 4.15 10.29 -27.87
C HIS A 8 4.99 9.08 -28.31
N ALA A 9 4.61 8.50 -29.44
CA ALA A 9 5.39 7.45 -30.10
C ALA A 9 6.45 8.07 -31.02
N THR A 10 7.45 7.27 -31.37
CA THR A 10 8.60 7.69 -32.18
C THR A 10 8.24 8.00 -33.63
N ASP A 11 7.14 7.44 -34.13
CA ASP A 11 6.58 7.68 -35.46
C ASP A 11 5.71 8.94 -35.52
N GLY A 12 5.61 9.70 -34.42
CA GLY A 12 4.76 10.88 -34.31
C GLY A 12 3.33 10.58 -33.87
N THR A 13 2.94 9.31 -33.71
CA THR A 13 1.62 8.94 -33.21
C THR A 13 1.43 9.42 -31.78
N ILE A 14 0.27 10.04 -31.48
CA ILE A 14 -0.07 10.50 -30.13
C ILE A 14 -1.23 9.66 -29.60
N ILE A 15 -0.95 8.86 -28.58
CA ILE A 15 -1.98 8.12 -27.84
C ILE A 15 -2.55 9.07 -26.80
N ARG A 16 -3.86 9.31 -26.83
CA ARG A 16 -4.56 10.25 -25.95
C ARG A 16 -5.51 9.52 -25.03
N TYR A 17 -5.43 9.81 -23.75
CA TYR A 17 -6.37 9.33 -22.74
C TYR A 17 -7.28 10.49 -22.33
N TYR A 18 -8.58 10.25 -22.46
CA TYR A 18 -9.62 11.25 -22.21
C TYR A 18 -10.38 11.04 -20.90
N TYR A 19 -10.16 9.91 -20.21
CA TYR A 19 -10.88 9.58 -18.98
C TYR A 19 -9.93 9.11 -17.89
N TRP A 20 -9.93 9.83 -16.76
CA TRP A 20 -8.99 9.62 -15.65
C TRP A 20 -9.11 8.26 -14.96
N PHE A 21 -10.32 7.67 -14.98
CA PHE A 21 -10.62 6.43 -14.25
C PHE A 21 -10.58 5.18 -15.12
N SER A 22 -10.21 5.31 -16.40
CA SER A 22 -9.95 4.15 -17.24
C SER A 22 -8.61 3.55 -16.86
N ASN A 23 -8.63 2.38 -16.23
CA ASN A 23 -7.44 1.58 -15.99
C ASN A 23 -6.79 1.20 -17.32
N PHE A 24 -5.47 1.07 -17.32
CA PHE A 24 -4.70 0.60 -18.46
C PHE A 24 -3.66 -0.44 -18.01
N LEU A 25 -3.38 -1.40 -18.89
CA LEU A 25 -2.37 -2.43 -18.68
C LEU A 25 -1.23 -2.21 -19.67
N VAL A 26 0.00 -2.12 -19.15
CA VAL A 26 1.21 -2.05 -19.98
C VAL A 26 1.92 -3.38 -19.92
N TYR A 27 1.85 -4.14 -21.01
CA TYR A 27 2.52 -5.44 -21.14
C TYR A 27 3.74 -5.35 -22.04
N GLY A 28 4.77 -6.14 -21.74
CA GLY A 28 5.97 -6.25 -22.58
C GLY A 28 7.10 -7.01 -21.86
N GLY A 29 8.06 -7.52 -22.62
CA GLY A 29 9.19 -8.29 -22.08
C GLY A 29 10.14 -7.48 -21.18
N ALA A 30 11.04 -8.17 -20.48
CA ALA A 30 12.12 -7.52 -19.74
C ALA A 30 12.97 -6.65 -20.70
N GLY A 31 13.41 -5.48 -20.25
CA GLY A 31 14.20 -4.56 -21.08
C GLY A 31 13.43 -3.80 -22.17
N SER A 32 12.14 -4.04 -22.38
CA SER A 32 11.35 -3.40 -23.46
C SER A 32 11.06 -1.89 -23.27
N GLY A 33 11.63 -1.25 -22.25
CA GLY A 33 11.50 0.19 -22.03
C GLY A 33 10.19 0.66 -21.37
N LYS A 34 9.30 -0.23 -20.90
CA LYS A 34 8.01 0.13 -20.27
C LYS A 34 8.10 1.30 -19.28
N THR A 35 9.06 1.23 -18.35
CA THR A 35 9.27 2.26 -17.33
C THR A 35 9.64 3.61 -17.95
N LYS A 36 10.57 3.64 -18.90
CA LYS A 36 11.09 4.88 -19.50
C LYS A 36 10.09 5.51 -20.47
N SER A 37 9.44 4.70 -21.30
CA SER A 37 8.61 5.18 -22.40
C SER A 37 7.15 5.40 -22.03
N ILE A 38 6.65 4.69 -21.01
CA ILE A 38 5.23 4.76 -20.60
C ILE A 38 5.11 5.20 -19.13
N GLY A 39 5.75 4.48 -18.21
CA GLY A 39 5.57 4.69 -16.76
C GLY A 39 5.95 6.09 -16.28
N LYS A 40 7.20 6.52 -16.52
CA LYS A 40 7.69 7.83 -16.08
C LYS A 40 6.97 9.01 -16.77
N PRO A 41 6.70 8.99 -18.08
CA PRO A 41 5.91 10.03 -18.73
C PRO A 41 4.47 10.15 -18.22
N LEU A 42 3.81 9.03 -17.89
CA LEU A 42 2.47 9.08 -17.28
C LEU A 42 2.53 9.64 -15.86
N MET A 43 3.50 9.18 -15.06
CA MET A 43 3.72 9.70 -13.71
C MET A 43 3.92 11.21 -13.69
N GLU A 44 4.76 11.75 -14.58
CA GLU A 44 4.96 13.21 -14.71
C GLU A 44 3.63 13.93 -15.02
N GLN A 45 2.81 13.40 -15.91
CA GLN A 45 1.54 14.02 -16.27
C GLN A 45 0.50 13.95 -15.15
N TYR A 46 0.42 12.85 -14.40
CA TYR A 46 -0.42 12.75 -13.21
C TYR A 46 0.00 13.74 -12.12
N ILE A 47 1.30 13.84 -11.85
CA ILE A 47 1.86 14.80 -10.88
C ILE A 47 1.55 16.25 -11.31
N ARG A 48 1.77 16.60 -12.58
CA ARG A 48 1.43 17.93 -13.11
C ARG A 48 -0.05 18.26 -13.04
N SER A 49 -0.90 17.24 -13.04
CA SER A 49 -2.35 17.38 -12.94
C SER A 49 -2.84 17.40 -11.48
N GLY A 50 -1.95 17.27 -10.50
CA GLY A 50 -2.29 17.27 -9.08
C GLY A 50 -2.99 15.99 -8.59
N PHE A 51 -2.86 14.88 -9.31
CA PHE A 51 -3.49 13.62 -8.89
C PHE A 51 -2.74 12.97 -7.73
N ALA A 52 -3.49 12.56 -6.71
CA ALA A 52 -3.00 11.63 -5.69
C ALA A 52 -2.64 10.29 -6.34
N GLY A 53 -1.54 9.68 -5.89
CA GLY A 53 -1.05 8.43 -6.45
C GLY A 53 -0.46 7.51 -5.39
N PHE A 54 -0.62 6.20 -5.62
CA PHE A 54 0.05 5.14 -4.87
C PHE A 54 1.01 4.43 -5.82
N ILE A 55 2.31 4.46 -5.49
CA ILE A 55 3.36 3.91 -6.35
C ILE A 55 3.98 2.70 -5.65
N TYR A 56 3.82 1.52 -6.26
CA TYR A 56 4.57 0.33 -5.87
C TYR A 56 5.88 0.28 -6.65
N ASP A 57 7.00 0.47 -5.96
CA ASP A 57 8.34 0.52 -6.54
C ASP A 57 9.15 -0.73 -6.22
N PHE A 58 9.15 -1.69 -7.13
CA PHE A 58 9.90 -2.93 -6.98
C PHE A 58 11.39 -2.79 -7.32
N LYS A 59 11.82 -1.71 -7.99
CA LYS A 59 13.17 -1.59 -8.58
C LYS A 59 14.02 -0.56 -7.84
N ASP A 60 14.50 -0.91 -6.65
CA ASP A 60 15.56 -0.18 -5.92
C ASP A 60 15.45 1.35 -6.00
N PHE A 61 14.27 1.89 -5.66
CA PHE A 61 13.98 3.32 -5.61
C PHE A 61 13.95 4.08 -6.95
N ASP A 62 13.92 3.41 -8.11
CA ASP A 62 13.88 4.12 -9.41
C ASP A 62 12.62 5.00 -9.55
N TYR A 63 11.44 4.45 -9.28
CA TYR A 63 10.21 5.22 -9.33
C TYR A 63 10.11 6.23 -8.19
N THR A 64 10.54 5.84 -6.99
CA THR A 64 10.50 6.71 -5.80
C THR A 64 11.32 7.98 -6.01
N ARG A 65 12.57 7.84 -6.49
CA ARG A 65 13.43 8.99 -6.82
C ARG A 65 12.86 9.83 -7.95
N THR A 66 12.30 9.17 -8.97
CA THR A 66 11.68 9.87 -10.11
C THR A 66 10.49 10.71 -9.64
N ALA A 67 9.58 10.13 -8.85
CA ALA A 67 8.42 10.82 -8.30
C ALA A 67 8.83 12.02 -7.43
N TYR A 68 9.77 11.83 -6.51
CA TYR A 68 10.28 12.91 -5.66
C TYR A 68 10.83 14.09 -6.47
N ASN A 69 11.63 13.82 -7.49
CA ASN A 69 12.18 14.86 -8.36
C ASN A 69 11.10 15.57 -9.18
N LEU A 70 10.12 14.83 -9.70
CA LEU A 70 9.01 15.39 -10.47
C LEU A 70 8.10 16.27 -9.60
N ILE A 71 7.82 15.86 -8.37
CA ILE A 71 7.04 16.63 -7.39
C ILE A 71 7.71 17.98 -7.12
N ARG A 72 9.02 17.98 -6.87
CA ARG A 72 9.79 19.23 -6.66
C ARG A 72 9.85 20.09 -7.90
N LYS A 73 10.03 19.48 -9.08
CA LYS A 73 10.11 20.18 -10.37
C LYS A 73 8.79 20.87 -10.73
N HIS A 74 7.66 20.25 -10.45
CA HIS A 74 6.34 20.71 -10.88
C HIS A 74 5.51 21.35 -9.77
N GLY A 75 6.07 21.52 -8.56
CA GLY A 75 5.37 22.15 -7.44
C GLY A 75 4.10 21.40 -7.04
N TYR A 76 4.18 20.07 -6.94
CA TYR A 76 3.03 19.24 -6.61
C TYR A 76 2.42 19.66 -5.25
N PRO A 77 1.08 19.83 -5.16
CA PRO A 77 0.46 20.52 -4.03
C PRO A 77 0.23 19.64 -2.79
N HIS A 78 0.57 18.35 -2.84
CA HIS A 78 0.31 17.41 -1.74
C HIS A 78 1.59 16.81 -1.17
N GLU A 79 1.48 16.29 0.05
CA GLU A 79 2.58 15.62 0.76
C GLU A 79 3.05 14.35 0.04
N PHE A 80 4.35 14.05 0.16
CA PHE A 80 4.97 12.86 -0.39
C PHE A 80 5.43 11.93 0.73
N TYR A 81 4.76 10.78 0.85
CA TYR A 81 5.09 9.72 1.80
C TYR A 81 5.71 8.52 1.09
N TYR A 82 6.63 7.83 1.76
CA TYR A 82 7.27 6.64 1.24
C TYR A 82 7.45 5.60 2.35
N VAL A 83 7.17 4.34 2.03
CA VAL A 83 7.30 3.21 2.95
C VAL A 83 8.41 2.32 2.42
N ASN A 84 9.48 2.21 3.19
CA ASN A 84 10.65 1.41 2.87
C ASN A 84 10.75 0.23 3.82
N PHE A 85 10.71 -0.98 3.26
CA PHE A 85 10.80 -2.24 4.01
C PHE A 85 12.23 -2.79 4.11
N THR A 86 13.22 -2.17 3.45
CA THR A 86 14.63 -2.59 3.51
C THR A 86 15.45 -1.70 4.45
N ASP A 87 15.29 -0.38 4.38
CA ASP A 87 15.93 0.59 5.28
C ASP A 87 14.89 1.35 6.12
N MET A 88 14.72 0.87 7.36
CA MET A 88 13.77 1.41 8.34
C MET A 88 14.14 2.80 8.88
N ASN A 89 15.34 3.32 8.57
CA ASN A 89 15.71 4.71 8.88
C ASN A 89 15.20 5.69 7.83
N ARG A 90 14.83 5.18 6.65
CA ARG A 90 14.31 5.95 5.52
C ARG A 90 12.90 5.47 5.19
N THR A 91 12.04 5.39 6.19
CA THR A 91 10.63 5.00 6.00
C THR A 91 9.76 5.97 6.77
N TYR A 92 8.65 6.37 6.17
CA TYR A 92 7.60 7.04 6.93
C TYR A 92 6.89 5.99 7.78
N ARG A 93 6.92 6.18 9.11
CA ARG A 93 6.31 5.24 10.04
C ARG A 93 4.86 5.62 10.27
N PHE A 94 3.98 4.63 10.16
CA PHE A 94 2.57 4.77 10.47
C PHE A 94 2.05 3.47 11.05
N ASN A 95 0.98 3.56 11.84
CA ASN A 95 0.26 2.41 12.34
C ASN A 95 -1.06 2.28 11.57
N PRO A 96 -1.25 1.24 10.74
CA PRO A 96 -2.53 1.04 10.03
C PRO A 96 -3.69 0.80 11.00
N LEU A 97 -3.41 0.34 12.23
CA LEU A 97 -4.40 0.09 13.28
C LEU A 97 -4.70 1.30 14.16
N ASP A 98 -4.08 2.46 13.89
CA ASP A 98 -4.37 3.68 14.62
C ASP A 98 -5.88 3.96 14.58
N ARG A 99 -6.47 4.25 15.74
CA ARG A 99 -7.92 4.50 15.87
C ARG A 99 -8.43 5.58 14.92
N ARG A 100 -7.57 6.53 14.51
CA ARG A 100 -7.91 7.57 13.54
C ARG A 100 -8.14 7.02 12.13
N ASN A 101 -7.57 5.86 11.81
CA ASN A 101 -7.68 5.20 10.52
C ASN A 101 -8.80 4.15 10.48
N ILE A 102 -9.11 3.54 11.62
CA ILE A 102 -10.11 2.48 11.75
C ILE A 102 -11.46 3.07 12.16
N LYS A 103 -12.41 3.12 11.20
CA LYS A 103 -13.72 3.75 11.40
C LYS A 103 -14.67 2.94 12.27
N ASP A 104 -14.60 1.62 12.17
CA ASP A 104 -15.50 0.69 12.86
C ASP A 104 -14.85 -0.69 13.01
N ARG A 105 -15.53 -1.57 13.76
CA ARG A 105 -15.12 -2.95 14.01
C ARG A 105 -14.99 -3.77 12.72
N THR A 106 -15.84 -3.51 11.73
CA THR A 106 -15.81 -4.24 10.45
C THR A 106 -14.51 -3.95 9.70
N MET A 107 -14.09 -2.69 9.66
CA MET A 107 -12.83 -2.28 9.07
C MET A 107 -11.62 -2.90 9.79
N LEU A 108 -11.66 -2.97 11.12
CA LEU A 108 -10.61 -3.65 11.90
C LEU A 108 -10.50 -5.13 11.52
N MET A 109 -11.64 -5.83 11.46
CA MET A 109 -11.69 -7.25 11.11
C MET A 109 -11.20 -7.52 9.70
N GLN A 110 -11.61 -6.69 8.73
CA GLN A 110 -11.12 -6.79 7.36
C GLN A 110 -9.60 -6.59 7.30
N LEU A 111 -9.07 -5.60 8.03
CA LEU A 111 -7.63 -5.37 8.06
C LEU A 111 -6.86 -6.55 8.68
N MET A 112 -7.39 -7.22 9.69
CA MET A 112 -6.78 -8.43 10.25
C MET A 112 -6.81 -9.61 9.28
N GLU A 113 -7.90 -9.76 8.53
CA GLU A 113 -7.99 -10.75 7.46
C GLU A 113 -6.98 -10.46 6.35
N ASP A 114 -6.87 -9.22 5.89
CA ASP A 114 -5.93 -8.80 4.85
C ASP A 114 -4.47 -9.01 5.32
N VAL A 115 -4.15 -8.69 6.58
CA VAL A 115 -2.83 -8.91 7.16
C VAL A 115 -2.50 -10.39 7.23
N LEU A 116 -3.41 -11.23 7.76
CA LEU A 116 -3.18 -12.66 7.85
C LEU A 116 -3.05 -13.28 6.45
N GLY A 117 -3.96 -12.92 5.54
CA GLY A 117 -3.97 -13.38 4.16
C GLY A 117 -2.68 -13.01 3.40
N ALA A 118 -2.16 -11.79 3.58
CA ALA A 118 -0.90 -11.35 2.98
C ALA A 118 0.33 -12.13 3.48
N LEU A 119 0.25 -12.73 4.68
CA LEU A 119 1.31 -13.56 5.26
C LEU A 119 1.19 -15.04 4.84
N MET A 120 0.04 -15.45 4.30
CA MET A 120 -0.16 -16.83 3.85
C MET A 120 0.57 -17.09 2.52
N PRO A 121 1.21 -18.26 2.36
CA PRO A 121 1.70 -18.71 1.07
C PRO A 121 0.57 -18.73 0.02
N PRO A 122 0.85 -18.43 -1.26
CA PRO A 122 -0.17 -18.40 -2.32
C PRO A 122 -0.92 -19.73 -2.52
N THR A 123 -0.34 -20.85 -2.06
CA THR A 123 -0.91 -22.20 -2.18
C THR A 123 -1.71 -22.63 -0.96
N SER A 124 -1.76 -21.81 0.09
CA SER A 124 -2.42 -22.18 1.34
C SER A 124 -3.94 -22.11 1.20
N LYS A 125 -4.62 -23.08 1.82
CA LYS A 125 -6.08 -23.10 1.90
C LYS A 125 -6.53 -22.35 3.16
N GLN A 126 -7.65 -21.65 3.05
CA GLN A 126 -8.36 -21.09 4.21
C GLN A 126 -9.19 -22.20 4.85
N ASP A 127 -8.55 -23.03 5.66
CA ASP A 127 -9.18 -24.12 6.39
C ASP A 127 -9.59 -23.71 7.82
N GLU A 128 -9.94 -24.69 8.65
CA GLU A 128 -10.33 -24.47 10.04
C GLU A 128 -9.21 -23.82 10.86
N TRP A 129 -7.93 -24.11 10.55
CA TRP A 129 -6.79 -23.50 11.22
C TRP A 129 -6.65 -22.02 10.89
N TYR A 130 -6.84 -21.66 9.61
CA TYR A 130 -6.91 -20.26 9.20
C TYR A 130 -8.03 -19.52 9.94
N THR A 131 -9.21 -20.13 10.01
CA THR A 131 -10.38 -19.54 10.67
C THR A 131 -10.15 -19.37 12.18
N GLY A 132 -9.56 -20.36 12.84
CA GLY A 132 -9.19 -20.29 14.25
C GLY A 132 -8.13 -19.21 14.53
N ALA A 133 -7.07 -19.16 13.71
CA ALA A 133 -6.02 -18.14 13.82
C ALA A 133 -6.58 -16.72 13.61
N LEU A 134 -7.44 -16.54 12.60
CA LEU A 134 -8.12 -15.28 12.35
C LEU A 134 -9.04 -14.88 13.51
N GLY A 135 -9.73 -15.85 14.12
CA GLY A 135 -10.55 -15.61 15.31
C GLY A 135 -9.74 -15.07 16.49
N ILE A 136 -8.59 -15.70 16.78
CA ILE A 136 -7.66 -15.24 17.83
C ILE A 136 -7.13 -13.84 17.49
N LEU A 137 -6.65 -13.64 16.26
CA LEU A 137 -6.12 -12.36 15.80
C LEU A 137 -7.15 -11.24 15.93
N ASN A 138 -8.38 -11.48 15.48
CA ASN A 138 -9.50 -10.54 15.60
C ASN A 138 -9.86 -10.24 17.04
N GLY A 139 -9.91 -11.25 17.91
CA GLY A 139 -10.22 -11.07 19.33
C GLY A 139 -9.21 -10.18 20.03
N VAL A 140 -7.92 -10.46 19.84
CA VAL A 140 -6.83 -9.65 20.42
C VAL A 140 -6.81 -8.25 19.82
N ALA A 141 -6.92 -8.12 18.49
CA ALA A 141 -6.95 -6.82 17.82
C ALA A 141 -8.11 -5.95 18.30
N TYR A 142 -9.30 -6.53 18.43
CA TYR A 142 -10.48 -5.83 18.95
C TYR A 142 -10.28 -5.37 20.38
N ARG A 143 -9.76 -6.24 21.25
CA ARG A 143 -9.48 -5.92 22.66
C ARG A 143 -8.50 -4.74 22.78
N LEU A 144 -7.40 -4.77 22.03
CA LEU A 144 -6.44 -3.67 22.05
C LEU A 144 -7.02 -2.39 21.41
N TRP A 145 -7.80 -2.52 20.34
CA TRP A 145 -8.43 -1.37 19.70
C TRP A 145 -9.48 -0.69 20.59
N ASP A 146 -10.22 -1.45 21.40
CA ASP A 146 -11.30 -0.93 22.23
C ASP A 146 -10.79 -0.36 23.56
N GLU A 147 -9.92 -1.11 24.24
CA GLU A 147 -9.56 -0.83 25.64
C GLU A 147 -8.10 -0.40 25.85
N PHE A 148 -7.20 -0.76 24.93
CA PHE A 148 -5.75 -0.45 25.05
C PHE A 148 -5.21 0.19 23.77
N PRO A 149 -5.77 1.33 23.31
CA PRO A 149 -5.46 1.91 22.02
C PRO A 149 -3.98 2.29 21.84
N GLU A 150 -3.27 2.58 22.93
CA GLU A 150 -1.81 2.81 22.96
C GLU A 150 -0.99 1.56 22.59
N CYS A 151 -1.55 0.38 22.86
CA CYS A 151 -0.98 -0.91 22.51
C CYS A 151 -1.54 -1.48 21.20
N CYS A 152 -2.48 -0.80 20.54
CA CYS A 152 -3.12 -1.29 19.32
C CYS A 152 -2.20 -1.16 18.09
N THR A 153 -1.15 -1.98 18.03
CA THR A 153 -0.21 -2.06 16.91
C THR A 153 0.07 -3.51 16.54
N LEU A 154 0.46 -3.77 15.29
CA LEU A 154 0.77 -5.13 14.82
C LEU A 154 1.84 -5.82 15.69
N PRO A 155 2.97 -5.17 16.07
CA PRO A 155 3.95 -5.80 16.96
C PRO A 155 3.39 -6.24 18.32
N HIS A 156 2.56 -5.42 18.97
CA HIS A 156 1.97 -5.78 20.27
C HIS A 156 0.98 -6.94 20.14
N ILE A 157 0.12 -6.91 19.11
CA ILE A 157 -0.83 -8.00 18.83
C ILE A 157 -0.08 -9.31 18.62
N VAL A 158 0.92 -9.33 17.74
CA VAL A 158 1.70 -10.54 17.45
C VAL A 158 2.43 -11.02 18.70
N ASN A 159 3.04 -10.10 19.47
CA ASN A 159 3.72 -10.47 20.71
C ASN A 159 2.76 -11.09 21.72
N PHE A 160 1.57 -10.51 21.90
CA PHE A 160 0.55 -11.04 22.80
C PHE A 160 0.11 -12.44 22.39
N VAL A 161 -0.25 -12.64 21.11
CA VAL A 161 -0.69 -13.95 20.59
C VAL A 161 0.41 -15.01 20.72
N MET A 162 1.69 -14.64 20.58
CA MET A 162 2.80 -15.59 20.62
C MET A 162 3.39 -15.85 22.00
N LYS A 163 3.15 -14.97 22.99
CA LYS A 163 3.81 -15.02 24.30
C LYS A 163 2.87 -15.14 25.49
N ALA A 164 1.61 -14.75 25.35
CA ALA A 164 0.65 -14.87 26.45
C ALA A 164 0.46 -16.34 26.81
N ASP A 165 0.60 -16.66 28.09
CA ASP A 165 0.23 -17.97 28.61
C ASP A 165 -1.25 -18.00 29.04
N THR A 166 -1.80 -19.21 29.21
CA THR A 166 -3.20 -19.37 29.60
C THR A 166 -3.51 -18.88 31.01
N GLY A 167 -2.52 -18.80 31.91
CA GLY A 167 -2.70 -18.27 33.26
C GLY A 167 -2.89 -16.76 33.25
N GLN A 168 -2.09 -16.05 32.45
CA GLN A 168 -2.14 -14.61 32.25
C GLN A 168 -3.45 -14.11 31.61
N LEU A 169 -4.19 -14.99 30.93
CA LEU A 169 -5.47 -14.65 30.29
C LEU A 169 -6.68 -14.86 31.21
N GLN A 170 -6.51 -15.55 32.33
CA GLN A 170 -7.60 -15.89 33.27
C GLN A 170 -7.69 -14.93 34.46
N GLU A 171 -6.70 -14.04 34.63
CA GLU A 171 -6.70 -12.95 35.62
C GLU A 171 -7.23 -11.64 35.01
#